data_AF-A0A4R6XHT8-F1
#
_entry.id   AF-A0A4R6XHT8-F1
#
_cell.length_a   1.000
_cell.length_b   1.000
_cell.length_c   1.000
_cell.angle_alpha   90.00
_cell.angle_beta   90.00
_cell.angle_gamma   90.00
#
_symmetry.space_group_name_H-M   'P 1'
#
loop_
_entity.id
_entity.type
_entity.pdbx_description
1 polymer ?
#
loop_
_entity_poly.entity_id
_entity_poly.type
_entity_poly.pdbx_seq_one_letter_code
_entity_poly.pdbx_strand_id
1 'polypeptide(L)'
;MTAHTLDVKPSVLGLEFIEIVAQDMDYIRSYLNQLGFTLTSKHRRKQVYLFQQGHTKIIVNASDDLTAEAYFNELGVSIYAIALRCHQAADVYHNAIELGGWDKSNHSGPMEINIPGIEGVGGTSLYFIDQPRENLSVYDIDFVELDEPEASTSMIERFTAVNFTVEKQRAHALTLWLQRLLGLEENKNSVELLDGFQIRFTEDADNSERCDYVNVLSVERSKDSQSQSLPSLENSAFLIEG
;
A
#
# COMPACT_ATOMS: atom_id res chain seq x y z
N MET A 1 -36.27 12.24 5.36
CA MET A 1 -35.06 11.87 4.60
C MET A 1 -34.12 13.06 4.68
N THR A 2 -33.29 13.09 5.73
CA THR A 2 -32.26 14.11 5.89
C THR A 2 -31.09 13.73 4.98
N ALA A 3 -30.68 14.65 4.11
CA ALA A 3 -29.45 14.53 3.35
C ALA A 3 -28.31 14.38 4.37
N HIS A 4 -27.70 13.19 4.42
CA HIS A 4 -26.44 13.01 5.12
C HIS A 4 -25.39 13.79 4.33
N THR A 5 -24.85 14.82 4.98
CA THR A 5 -23.79 15.67 4.46
C THR A 5 -22.58 14.80 4.11
N LEU A 6 -22.26 14.70 2.81
CA LEU A 6 -21.11 14.01 2.20
C LEU A 6 -19.73 14.63 2.57
N ASP A 7 -19.63 15.31 3.70
CA ASP A 7 -18.50 16.22 4.02
C ASP A 7 -17.62 15.70 5.16
N VAL A 8 -17.77 14.43 5.54
CA VAL A 8 -16.81 13.78 6.44
C VAL A 8 -15.68 13.25 5.57
N LYS A 9 -14.56 14.00 5.52
CA LYS A 9 -13.34 13.57 4.83
C LYS A 9 -12.91 12.20 5.39
N PRO A 10 -12.82 11.15 4.55
CA PRO A 10 -12.33 9.85 5.01
C PRO A 10 -10.95 10.02 5.63
N SER A 11 -10.81 9.58 6.89
CA SER A 11 -9.58 9.76 7.66
C SER A 11 -8.66 8.57 7.44
N VAL A 12 -7.96 8.60 6.30
CA VAL A 12 -6.77 7.78 6.08
C VAL A 12 -5.62 8.38 6.89
N LEU A 13 -4.95 7.53 7.65
CA LEU A 13 -3.91 7.87 8.61
C LEU A 13 -2.52 7.59 8.09
N GLY A 14 -2.37 6.69 7.12
CA GLY A 14 -1.07 6.28 6.63
C GLY A 14 -1.08 4.92 5.97
N LEU A 15 0.11 4.42 5.70
CA LEU A 15 0.30 3.08 5.15
C LEU A 15 0.48 2.07 6.29
N GLU A 16 -0.26 0.97 6.24
CA GLU A 16 -0.14 -0.15 7.19
C GLU A 16 0.83 -1.21 6.67
N PHE A 17 0.69 -1.62 5.41
CA PHE A 17 1.62 -2.52 4.74
C PHE A 17 1.57 -2.37 3.22
N ILE A 18 2.64 -2.85 2.57
CA ILE A 18 2.67 -3.12 1.12
C ILE A 18 2.68 -4.63 0.94
N GLU A 19 1.84 -5.16 0.06
CA GLU A 19 1.90 -6.55 -0.40
C GLU A 19 2.50 -6.59 -1.80
N ILE A 20 3.52 -7.41 -1.97
CA ILE A 20 4.11 -7.72 -3.27
C ILE A 20 3.82 -9.17 -3.66
N VAL A 21 3.68 -9.44 -4.95
CA VAL A 21 3.67 -10.81 -5.47
C VAL A 21 5.08 -11.19 -5.92
N ALA A 22 5.52 -12.41 -5.59
CA ALA A 22 6.79 -12.95 -6.05
C ALA A 22 6.83 -14.48 -5.97
N GLN A 23 7.52 -15.14 -6.91
CA GLN A 23 7.67 -16.61 -6.91
C GLN A 23 9.02 -17.10 -6.34
N ASP A 24 10.11 -16.33 -6.51
CA ASP A 24 11.43 -16.69 -5.99
C ASP A 24 11.64 -16.11 -4.58
N MET A 25 11.30 -16.92 -3.57
CA MET A 25 11.44 -16.53 -2.17
C MET A 25 12.89 -16.39 -1.71
N ASP A 26 13.84 -17.10 -2.32
CA ASP A 26 15.26 -16.99 -1.95
C ASP A 26 15.83 -15.65 -2.41
N TYR A 27 15.50 -15.25 -3.64
CA TYR A 27 15.83 -13.93 -4.18
C TYR A 27 15.19 -12.81 -3.35
N ILE A 28 13.87 -12.87 -3.13
CA ILE A 28 13.16 -11.81 -2.41
C ILE A 28 13.59 -11.71 -0.96
N ARG A 29 13.78 -12.83 -0.26
CA ARG A 29 14.29 -12.81 1.11
C ARG A 29 15.67 -12.16 1.15
N SER A 30 16.58 -12.52 0.26
CA SER A 30 17.91 -11.93 0.19
C SER A 30 17.86 -10.42 -0.08
N TYR A 31 16.98 -9.98 -0.99
CA TYR A 31 16.81 -8.57 -1.32
C TYR A 31 16.23 -7.76 -0.14
N LEU A 32 15.16 -8.24 0.48
CA LEU A 32 14.53 -7.58 1.62
C LEU A 32 15.46 -7.55 2.85
N ASN A 33 16.22 -8.62 3.09
CA ASN A 33 17.24 -8.65 4.13
C ASN A 33 18.34 -7.59 3.91
N GLN A 34 18.75 -7.34 2.65
CA GLN A 34 19.72 -6.28 2.34
C GLN A 34 19.18 -4.87 2.63
N LEU A 35 17.86 -4.67 2.50
CA LEU A 35 17.18 -3.43 2.89
C LEU A 35 16.98 -3.34 4.42
N GLY A 36 17.19 -4.45 5.13
CA GLY A 36 17.08 -4.55 6.58
C GLY A 36 15.71 -4.98 7.09
N PHE A 37 14.87 -5.52 6.20
CA PHE A 37 13.66 -6.23 6.60
C PHE A 37 14.00 -7.65 7.02
N THR A 38 13.29 -8.13 8.04
CA THR A 38 13.43 -9.49 8.55
C THR A 38 12.15 -10.26 8.29
N LEU A 39 12.25 -11.51 7.84
CA LEU A 39 11.12 -12.42 7.80
C LEU A 39 10.69 -12.78 9.23
N THR A 40 9.55 -12.26 9.69
CA THR A 40 9.09 -12.45 11.08
C THR A 40 7.99 -13.47 11.21
N SER A 41 7.12 -13.62 10.21
CA SER A 41 5.97 -14.52 10.30
C SER A 41 5.61 -15.15 8.95
N LYS A 42 4.91 -16.28 9.01
CA LYS A 42 4.29 -16.94 7.85
C LYS A 42 2.78 -17.03 8.04
N HIS A 43 2.02 -16.83 6.97
CA HIS A 43 0.58 -17.05 6.97
C HIS A 43 0.26 -18.51 7.31
N ARG A 44 -0.80 -18.74 8.10
CA ARG A 44 -1.18 -20.06 8.63
C ARG A 44 -1.44 -21.10 7.55
N ARG A 45 -1.94 -20.67 6.39
CA ARG A 45 -2.46 -21.56 5.32
C ARG A 45 -1.90 -21.30 3.93
N LYS A 46 -1.29 -20.13 3.71
CA LYS A 46 -0.90 -19.66 2.38
C LYS A 46 0.61 -19.51 2.34
N GLN A 47 1.17 -19.50 1.14
CA GLN A 47 2.58 -19.18 0.92
C GLN A 47 2.75 -17.66 0.93
N VAL A 48 2.33 -17.04 2.04
CA VAL A 48 2.36 -15.61 2.27
C VAL A 48 3.23 -15.34 3.49
N TYR A 49 4.12 -14.37 3.39
CA TYR A 49 5.21 -14.14 4.34
C TYR A 49 5.23 -12.70 4.78
N LEU A 50 5.39 -12.45 6.08
CA LEU A 50 5.46 -11.11 6.64
C LEU A 50 6.91 -10.76 6.93
N PHE A 51 7.39 -9.72 6.27
CA PHE A 51 8.68 -9.08 6.50
C PHE A 51 8.48 -7.77 7.25
N GLN A 52 9.30 -7.53 8.28
CA GLN A 52 9.18 -6.34 9.12
C GLN A 52 10.53 -5.68 9.39
N GLN A 53 10.48 -4.36 9.51
CA GLN A 53 11.58 -3.52 9.97
C GLN A 53 11.00 -2.40 10.82
N GLY A 54 11.17 -2.46 12.14
CA GLY A 54 10.48 -1.57 13.06
C GLY A 54 8.95 -1.69 12.91
N HIS A 55 8.29 -0.60 12.53
CA HIS A 55 6.84 -0.57 12.30
C HIS A 55 6.45 -0.83 10.84
N THR A 56 7.42 -0.86 9.94
CA THR A 56 7.24 -1.01 8.49
C THR A 56 7.06 -2.48 8.13
N LYS A 57 6.07 -2.77 7.28
CA LYS A 57 5.68 -4.14 6.95
C LYS A 57 5.56 -4.33 5.44
N ILE A 58 6.17 -5.40 4.96
CA ILE A 58 6.00 -5.92 3.61
C ILE A 58 5.44 -7.33 3.71
N ILE A 59 4.33 -7.57 3.04
CA ILE A 59 3.80 -8.91 2.83
C ILE A 59 4.29 -9.40 1.47
N VAL A 60 4.85 -10.60 1.43
CA VAL A 60 5.24 -11.27 0.19
C VAL A 60 4.25 -12.40 -0.07
N ASN A 61 3.47 -12.28 -1.12
CA ASN A 61 2.57 -13.32 -1.61
C ASN A 61 3.29 -14.17 -2.66
N ALA A 62 3.68 -15.37 -2.23
CA ALA A 62 4.26 -16.42 -3.06
C ALA A 62 3.30 -17.60 -3.20
N SER A 63 2.00 -17.32 -3.20
CA SER A 63 0.96 -18.34 -3.39
C SER A 63 0.86 -18.75 -4.85
N ASP A 64 0.70 -20.05 -5.06
CA ASP A 64 0.46 -20.66 -6.38
C ASP A 64 -1.04 -20.58 -6.77
N ASP A 65 -1.78 -19.58 -6.28
CA ASP A 65 -3.16 -19.40 -6.71
C ASP A 65 -3.21 -18.72 -8.07
N LEU A 66 -4.22 -19.09 -8.87
CA LEU A 66 -4.32 -18.68 -10.27
C LEU A 66 -4.35 -17.15 -10.47
N THR A 67 -4.83 -16.39 -9.48
CA THR A 67 -4.92 -14.93 -9.58
C THR A 67 -3.56 -14.28 -9.31
N ALA A 68 -2.88 -14.67 -8.24
CA ALA A 68 -1.54 -14.20 -7.91
C ALA A 68 -0.52 -14.64 -8.99
N GLU A 69 -0.61 -15.88 -9.46
CA GLU A 69 0.24 -16.40 -10.53
C GLU A 69 0.05 -15.64 -11.85
N ALA A 70 -1.20 -15.38 -12.25
CA ALA A 70 -1.49 -14.58 -13.44
C ALA A 70 -0.93 -13.15 -13.33
N TYR A 71 -1.10 -12.51 -12.17
CA TYR A 71 -0.58 -11.16 -11.91
C TYR A 71 0.95 -11.12 -12.01
N PHE A 72 1.64 -12.10 -11.41
CA PHE A 72 3.09 -12.22 -11.52
C PHE A 72 3.57 -12.50 -12.94
N ASN A 73 2.87 -13.37 -13.68
CA ASN A 73 3.25 -13.67 -15.07
C ASN A 73 3.11 -12.45 -16.00
N GLU A 74 2.20 -11.52 -15.68
CA GLU A 74 2.02 -10.28 -16.43
C GLU A 74 3.03 -9.19 -16.03
N LEU A 75 3.26 -9.00 -14.73
CA LEU A 75 3.96 -7.82 -14.20
C LEU A 75 5.31 -8.11 -13.52
N GLY A 76 5.64 -9.39 -13.31
CA GLY A 76 6.77 -9.80 -12.48
C GLY A 76 6.58 -9.45 -11.00
N VAL A 77 7.69 -9.28 -10.29
CA VAL A 77 7.67 -8.80 -8.90
C VAL A 77 7.10 -7.39 -8.87
N SER A 78 5.94 -7.24 -8.24
CA SER A 78 5.15 -6.01 -8.29
C SER A 78 4.25 -5.86 -7.05
N ILE A 79 3.83 -4.63 -6.76
CA ILE A 79 2.85 -4.36 -5.70
C ILE A 79 1.50 -4.96 -6.12
N TYR A 80 0.98 -5.85 -5.29
CA TYR A 80 -0.31 -6.51 -5.48
C TYR A 80 -1.41 -5.82 -4.65
N ALA A 81 -1.06 -5.38 -3.44
CA ALA A 81 -1.96 -4.63 -2.58
C ALA A 81 -1.25 -3.59 -1.72
N ILE A 82 -2.01 -2.58 -1.30
CA ILE A 82 -1.57 -1.55 -0.36
C ILE A 82 -2.65 -1.46 0.71
N ALA A 83 -2.25 -1.57 1.97
CA ALA A 83 -3.16 -1.33 3.08
C ALA A 83 -2.95 0.06 3.67
N LEU A 84 -4.06 0.76 3.88
CA LEU A 84 -4.12 2.08 4.45
C LEU A 84 -4.71 1.99 5.85
N ARG A 85 -4.00 2.55 6.83
CA ARG A 85 -4.51 2.70 8.19
C ARG A 85 -5.57 3.79 8.21
N CYS A 86 -6.64 3.61 8.95
CA CYS A 86 -7.78 4.52 9.03
C CYS A 86 -8.29 4.61 10.48
N HIS A 87 -8.96 5.70 10.86
CA HIS A 87 -9.66 5.74 12.15
C HIS A 87 -10.88 4.80 12.19
N GLN A 88 -11.58 4.69 11.05
CA GLN A 88 -12.72 3.79 10.87
C GLN A 88 -12.74 3.24 9.43
N ALA A 89 -12.19 2.05 9.22
CA ALA A 89 -12.03 1.40 7.92
C ALA A 89 -13.37 1.18 7.19
N ALA A 90 -14.43 0.83 7.93
CA ALA A 90 -15.77 0.65 7.37
C ALA A 90 -16.32 1.95 6.76
N ASP A 91 -16.10 3.10 7.40
CA ASP A 91 -16.58 4.39 6.89
C ASP A 91 -15.81 4.82 5.65
N VAL A 92 -14.48 4.62 5.65
CA VAL A 92 -13.63 4.89 4.48
C VAL A 92 -14.05 4.01 3.29
N TYR A 93 -14.27 2.72 3.54
CA TYR A 93 -14.74 1.78 2.54
C TYR A 93 -16.11 2.18 1.97
N HIS A 94 -17.12 2.40 2.82
CA HIS A 94 -18.46 2.76 2.35
C HIS A 94 -18.46 4.06 1.56
N ASN A 95 -17.75 5.08 2.03
CA ASN A 95 -17.61 6.34 1.30
C ASN A 95 -16.94 6.14 -0.07
N ALA A 96 -15.87 5.34 -0.14
CA ALA A 96 -15.21 5.05 -1.40
C ALA A 96 -16.15 4.33 -2.39
N ILE A 97 -16.94 3.36 -1.92
CA ILE A 97 -17.96 2.68 -2.75
C ILE A 97 -19.02 3.66 -3.24
N GLU A 98 -19.56 4.51 -2.37
CA GLU A 98 -20.57 5.53 -2.74
C GLU A 98 -20.04 6.53 -3.77
N LEU A 99 -18.73 6.82 -3.74
CA LEU A 99 -18.06 7.71 -4.68
C LEU A 99 -17.62 7.03 -5.99
N GLY A 100 -17.91 5.74 -6.16
CA GLY A 100 -17.67 4.97 -7.39
C GLY A 100 -16.45 4.07 -7.36
N GLY A 101 -15.91 3.75 -6.17
CA GLY A 101 -14.92 2.69 -6.00
C GLY A 101 -15.49 1.31 -6.30
N TRP A 102 -14.66 0.43 -6.83
CA TRP A 102 -15.03 -0.97 -7.08
C TRP A 102 -14.66 -1.83 -5.88
N ASP A 103 -15.61 -2.61 -5.37
CA ASP A 103 -15.39 -3.52 -4.24
C ASP A 103 -14.33 -4.59 -4.55
N LYS A 104 -13.42 -4.80 -3.61
CA LYS A 104 -12.36 -5.83 -3.63
C LYS A 104 -12.33 -6.66 -2.33
N SER A 105 -13.29 -6.46 -1.43
CA SER A 105 -13.31 -6.99 -0.06
C SER A 105 -13.45 -8.52 0.04
N ASN A 106 -13.87 -9.21 -1.03
CA ASN A 106 -14.31 -10.61 -1.00
C ASN A 106 -13.29 -11.65 -1.51
N HIS A 107 -12.08 -11.70 -0.94
CA HIS A 107 -11.08 -12.73 -1.32
C HIS A 107 -10.53 -13.56 -0.16
N SER A 108 -11.05 -13.37 1.06
CA SER A 108 -10.59 -14.11 2.24
C SER A 108 -11.18 -15.52 2.30
N GLY A 109 -10.33 -16.52 2.56
CA GLY A 109 -10.73 -17.91 2.77
C GLY A 109 -11.42 -18.11 4.13
N PRO A 110 -12.00 -19.30 4.39
CA PRO A 110 -12.58 -19.61 5.70
C PRO A 110 -11.56 -19.41 6.82
N MET A 111 -11.93 -18.67 7.87
CA MET A 111 -11.06 -18.35 9.01
C MET A 111 -9.85 -17.47 8.65
N GLU A 112 -9.97 -16.61 7.64
CA GLU A 112 -9.07 -15.48 7.38
C GLU A 112 -9.80 -14.17 7.69
N ILE A 113 -9.07 -13.12 8.04
CA ILE A 113 -9.71 -11.82 8.27
C ILE A 113 -10.25 -11.24 6.95
N ASN A 114 -11.48 -10.75 6.98
CA ASN A 114 -12.06 -10.05 5.84
C ASN A 114 -11.71 -8.56 5.94
N ILE A 115 -10.75 -8.11 5.13
CA ILE A 115 -10.31 -6.72 5.14
C ILE A 115 -11.10 -5.95 4.07
N PRO A 116 -11.82 -4.87 4.42
CA PRO A 116 -12.52 -4.07 3.44
C PRO A 116 -11.52 -3.41 2.49
N GLY A 117 -11.86 -3.34 1.21
CA GLY A 117 -10.97 -2.76 0.22
C GLY A 117 -11.65 -2.49 -1.11
N ILE A 118 -11.00 -1.62 -1.90
CA ILE A 118 -11.42 -1.26 -3.24
C ILE A 118 -10.32 -1.60 -4.26
N GLU A 119 -10.68 -1.67 -5.54
CA GLU A 119 -9.68 -1.69 -6.60
C GLU A 119 -8.92 -0.36 -6.65
N GLY A 120 -7.60 -0.45 -6.80
CA GLY A 120 -6.67 0.64 -7.00
C GLY A 120 -6.17 0.74 -8.45
N VAL A 121 -5.10 1.52 -8.65
CA VAL A 121 -4.51 1.68 -9.99
C VAL A 121 -3.80 0.39 -10.41
N GLY A 122 -3.99 -0.02 -11.67
CA GLY A 122 -3.35 -1.23 -12.21
C GLY A 122 -3.90 -2.54 -11.64
N GLY A 123 -5.14 -2.54 -11.14
CA GLY A 123 -5.78 -3.72 -10.56
C GLY A 123 -5.30 -4.08 -9.16
N THR A 124 -4.44 -3.25 -8.56
CA THR A 124 -4.00 -3.37 -7.15
C THR A 124 -5.19 -3.38 -6.20
N SER A 125 -5.04 -4.00 -5.04
CA SER A 125 -6.05 -3.88 -3.98
C SER A 125 -5.67 -2.77 -3.01
N LEU A 126 -6.60 -1.86 -2.71
CA LEU A 126 -6.45 -0.84 -1.66
C LEU A 126 -7.28 -1.26 -0.45
N TYR A 127 -6.63 -1.77 0.58
CA TYR A 127 -7.27 -2.23 1.81
C TYR A 127 -7.34 -1.13 2.86
N PHE A 128 -8.37 -1.17 3.71
CA PHE A 128 -8.55 -0.25 4.82
C PHE A 128 -8.49 -1.02 6.14
N ILE A 129 -7.62 -0.56 7.04
CA ILE A 129 -7.38 -1.21 8.34
C ILE A 129 -7.60 -0.20 9.44
N ASP A 130 -8.42 -0.57 10.42
CA ASP A 130 -8.60 0.25 11.61
C ASP A 130 -7.28 0.41 12.36
N GLN A 131 -7.01 1.62 12.83
CA GLN A 131 -5.96 1.85 13.81
C GLN A 131 -6.16 0.92 15.02
N PRO A 132 -5.11 0.24 15.50
CA PRO A 132 -5.23 -0.67 16.64
C PRO A 132 -5.85 0.04 17.85
N ARG A 133 -7.03 -0.39 18.28
CA ARG A 133 -7.67 0.08 19.54
C ARG A 133 -7.36 -0.83 20.73
N GLU A 134 -6.90 -2.06 20.44
CA GLU A 134 -6.55 -3.11 21.40
C GLU A 134 -5.24 -3.80 20.98
N ASN A 135 -4.74 -4.73 21.80
CA ASN A 135 -3.52 -5.51 21.53
C ASN A 135 -3.68 -6.59 20.43
N LEU A 136 -4.83 -6.70 19.77
CA LEU A 136 -5.04 -7.69 18.71
C LEU A 136 -4.88 -7.02 17.34
N SER A 137 -3.87 -7.46 16.61
CA SER A 137 -3.61 -7.01 15.24
C SER A 137 -4.24 -7.95 14.21
N VAL A 138 -4.45 -7.44 13.00
CA VAL A 138 -4.89 -8.26 11.84
C VAL A 138 -3.91 -9.43 11.59
N TYR A 139 -2.64 -9.26 11.95
CA TYR A 139 -1.60 -10.27 11.77
C TYR A 139 -1.75 -11.46 12.73
N ASP A 140 -2.22 -11.26 13.96
CA ASP A 140 -2.30 -12.34 14.97
C ASP A 140 -3.26 -13.46 14.55
N ILE A 141 -4.26 -13.09 13.74
CA ILE A 141 -5.28 -13.99 13.22
C ILE A 141 -4.72 -14.83 12.07
N ASP A 142 -4.01 -14.22 11.14
CA ASP A 142 -3.63 -14.85 9.86
C ASP A 142 -2.21 -15.39 9.83
N PHE A 143 -1.32 -14.89 10.69
CA PHE A 143 0.11 -15.21 10.70
C PHE A 143 0.54 -15.98 11.95
N VAL A 144 1.66 -16.70 11.81
CA VAL A 144 2.38 -17.38 12.89
C VAL A 144 3.82 -16.87 12.87
N GLU A 145 4.29 -16.39 14.02
CA GLU A 145 5.68 -15.95 14.21
C GLU A 145 6.66 -17.11 13.99
N LEU A 146 7.84 -16.78 13.48
CA LEU A 146 8.94 -17.71 13.28
C LEU A 146 9.95 -17.56 14.42
N ASP A 147 10.53 -18.69 14.87
CA ASP A 147 11.33 -18.76 16.10
C ASP A 147 12.64 -17.96 16.09
N GLU A 148 13.13 -17.51 14.92
CA GLU A 148 14.42 -16.81 14.78
C GLU A 148 14.33 -15.65 13.78
N PRO A 149 13.82 -14.47 14.16
CA PRO A 149 13.95 -13.28 13.34
C PRO A 149 15.42 -12.83 13.31
N GLU A 150 16.03 -12.81 12.12
CA GLU A 150 17.36 -12.22 11.91
C GLU A 150 17.35 -10.75 12.35
N ALA A 151 18.23 -10.35 13.27
CA ALA A 151 18.27 -8.97 13.77
C ALA A 151 18.86 -8.03 12.70
N SER A 152 18.08 -7.03 12.28
CA SER A 152 18.54 -5.94 11.43
C SER A 152 18.98 -4.73 12.26
N THR A 153 20.04 -4.05 11.81
CA THR A 153 20.58 -2.83 12.42
C THR A 153 20.16 -1.55 11.68
N SER A 154 19.50 -1.65 10.52
CA SER A 154 18.95 -0.48 9.82
C SER A 154 17.53 -0.20 10.29
N MET A 155 17.14 1.07 10.30
CA MET A 155 15.88 1.53 10.89
C MET A 155 15.07 2.34 9.88
N ILE A 156 14.59 1.70 8.80
CA ILE A 156 13.52 2.25 7.97
C ILE A 156 12.30 2.39 8.89
N GLU A 157 12.04 3.62 9.34
CA GLU A 157 10.97 3.87 10.29
C GLU A 157 9.58 3.76 9.64
N ARG A 158 9.47 4.11 8.34
CA ARG A 158 8.21 4.11 7.58
C ARG A 158 8.44 4.23 6.08
N PHE A 159 7.43 3.83 5.31
CA PHE A 159 7.30 4.24 3.91
C PHE A 159 6.78 5.67 3.83
N THR A 160 7.43 6.51 3.03
CA THR A 160 7.04 7.93 2.86
C THR A 160 6.20 8.17 1.61
N ALA A 161 6.28 7.28 0.62
CA ALA A 161 5.49 7.39 -0.60
C ALA A 161 5.37 6.08 -1.37
N VAL A 162 4.36 6.01 -2.24
CA VAL A 162 4.21 4.99 -3.29
C VAL A 162 4.07 5.68 -4.63
N ASN A 163 4.91 5.29 -5.59
CA ASN A 163 4.91 5.84 -6.94
C ASN A 163 4.09 4.95 -7.88
N PHE A 164 3.25 5.57 -8.70
CA PHE A 164 2.45 4.92 -9.74
C PHE A 164 2.91 5.41 -11.09
N THR A 165 3.61 4.55 -11.82
CA THR A 165 3.94 4.81 -13.23
C THR A 165 2.73 4.49 -14.09
N VAL A 166 2.21 5.51 -14.77
CA VAL A 166 1.07 5.39 -15.68
C VAL A 166 1.31 6.22 -16.92
N GLU A 167 0.60 5.90 -18.01
CA GLU A 167 0.57 6.76 -19.19
C GLU A 167 0.23 8.20 -18.77
N LYS A 168 1.04 9.16 -19.24
CA LYS A 168 0.94 10.59 -18.87
C LYS A 168 -0.47 11.16 -18.97
N GLN A 169 -1.24 10.73 -19.97
CA GLN A 169 -2.62 11.19 -20.21
C GLN A 169 -3.61 10.66 -19.15
N ARG A 170 -3.28 9.53 -18.50
CA ARG A 170 -4.10 8.91 -17.44
C ARG A 170 -3.78 9.45 -16.06
N ALA A 171 -2.57 9.97 -15.83
CA ALA A 171 -2.09 10.42 -14.52
C ALA A 171 -3.06 11.41 -13.86
N HIS A 172 -3.55 12.40 -14.60
CA HIS A 172 -4.48 13.40 -14.06
C HIS A 172 -5.82 12.80 -13.63
N ALA A 173 -6.43 11.97 -14.49
CA ALA A 173 -7.71 11.34 -14.19
C ALA A 173 -7.63 10.39 -12.99
N LEU A 174 -6.56 9.59 -12.91
CA LEU A 174 -6.33 8.67 -11.80
C LEU A 174 -6.02 9.41 -10.49
N THR A 175 -5.29 10.52 -10.55
CA THR A 175 -5.05 11.40 -9.40
C THR A 175 -6.36 11.94 -8.83
N LEU A 176 -7.21 12.55 -9.68
CA LEU A 176 -8.49 13.10 -9.25
C LEU A 176 -9.43 12.02 -8.69
N TRP A 177 -9.41 10.84 -9.30
CA TRP A 177 -10.19 9.70 -8.84
C TRP A 177 -9.77 9.25 -7.44
N LEU A 178 -8.48 9.04 -7.20
CA LEU A 178 -7.97 8.69 -5.86
C LEU A 178 -8.22 9.80 -4.83
N GLN A 179 -8.01 11.08 -5.21
CA GLN A 179 -8.33 12.23 -4.37
C GLN A 179 -9.78 12.22 -3.92
N ARG A 180 -10.70 11.94 -4.86
CA ARG A 180 -12.13 11.85 -4.55
C ARG A 180 -12.43 10.67 -3.61
N LEU A 181 -11.93 9.47 -3.92
CA LEU A 181 -12.27 8.26 -3.15
C LEU A 181 -11.71 8.29 -1.72
N LEU A 182 -10.48 8.80 -1.57
CA LEU A 182 -9.73 8.71 -0.32
C LEU A 182 -9.60 10.06 0.40
N GLY A 183 -10.17 11.14 -0.15
CA GLY A 183 -10.07 12.48 0.42
C GLY A 183 -8.65 13.03 0.38
N LEU A 184 -7.86 12.71 -0.65
CA LEU A 184 -6.46 13.15 -0.76
C LEU A 184 -6.38 14.61 -1.18
N GLU A 185 -5.33 15.30 -0.75
CA GLU A 185 -5.08 16.69 -1.16
C GLU A 185 -3.97 16.76 -2.22
N GLU A 186 -3.99 17.78 -3.08
CA GLU A 186 -2.90 18.00 -4.03
C GLU A 186 -1.72 18.65 -3.30
N ASN A 187 -0.54 18.03 -3.38
CA ASN A 187 0.68 18.72 -2.98
C ASN A 187 1.14 19.63 -4.11
N LYS A 188 1.22 20.93 -3.85
CA LYS A 188 1.68 21.91 -4.85
C LYS A 188 3.20 21.89 -5.05
N ASN A 189 3.94 21.18 -4.21
CA ASN A 189 5.36 20.98 -4.38
C ASN A 189 5.58 19.95 -5.49
N SER A 190 6.23 20.40 -6.56
CA SER A 190 6.43 19.57 -7.76
C SER A 190 7.75 18.80 -7.65
N VAL A 191 7.65 17.47 -7.69
CA VAL A 191 8.80 16.56 -7.84
C VAL A 191 8.93 16.15 -9.31
N GLU A 192 10.16 15.95 -9.78
CA GLU A 192 10.39 15.35 -11.09
C GLU A 192 10.10 13.84 -11.02
N LEU A 193 8.88 13.46 -11.39
CA LEU A 193 8.55 12.08 -11.72
C LEU A 193 8.85 11.83 -13.20
N LEU A 194 9.34 10.64 -13.55
CA LEU A 194 9.55 10.24 -14.95
C LEU A 194 8.21 10.22 -15.71
N ASP A 195 7.24 9.46 -15.20
CA ASP A 195 5.85 9.39 -15.67
C ASP A 195 4.92 8.99 -14.52
N GLY A 196 3.70 9.54 -14.51
CA GLY A 196 2.65 9.14 -13.58
C GLY A 196 2.45 10.07 -12.39
N PHE A 197 2.16 9.48 -11.21
CA PHE A 197 1.88 10.23 -9.99
C PHE A 197 2.38 9.50 -8.74
N GLN A 198 2.57 10.24 -7.65
CA GLN A 198 2.99 9.69 -6.36
C GLN A 198 1.90 9.89 -5.32
N ILE A 199 1.67 8.90 -4.47
CA ILE A 199 0.91 9.02 -3.22
C ILE A 199 1.93 9.20 -2.09
N ARG A 200 1.99 10.36 -1.45
CA ARG A 200 2.93 10.68 -0.36
C ARG A 200 2.22 10.71 0.99
N PHE A 201 2.82 10.07 1.99
CA PHE A 201 2.37 10.05 3.37
C PHE A 201 3.21 11.04 4.19
N THR A 202 2.60 12.13 4.68
CA THR A 202 3.32 13.16 5.48
C THR A 202 2.72 13.34 6.86
N GLU A 203 3.56 13.37 7.89
CA GLU A 203 3.12 13.66 9.27
C GLU A 203 2.46 15.05 9.39
N ASP A 204 1.38 15.13 10.15
CA ASP A 204 0.81 16.40 10.61
C ASP A 204 1.69 16.99 11.72
N ALA A 205 2.27 18.17 11.46
CA ALA A 205 3.20 18.84 12.38
C ALA A 205 2.51 19.51 13.59
N ASP A 206 1.18 19.67 13.57
CA ASP A 206 0.45 20.50 14.55
C ASP A 206 -0.08 19.71 15.77
N ASN A 207 0.09 18.39 15.85
CA ASN A 207 -0.49 17.59 16.94
C ASN A 207 0.53 16.66 17.61
N SER A 208 1.44 17.27 18.38
CA SER A 208 2.61 16.61 18.99
C SER A 208 2.37 15.93 20.34
N GLU A 209 1.14 15.85 20.86
CA GLU A 209 0.93 15.39 22.26
C GLU A 209 -0.05 14.23 22.48
N ARG A 210 -0.57 13.55 21.45
CA ARG A 210 -1.24 12.26 21.65
C ARG A 210 -1.13 11.40 20.41
N CYS A 211 -0.61 10.20 20.62
CA CYS A 211 -0.27 9.15 19.67
C CYS A 211 -1.11 9.09 18.38
N ASP A 212 -0.37 8.79 17.31
CA ASP A 212 -0.74 7.97 16.15
C ASP A 212 -1.23 8.68 14.88
N TYR A 213 -0.22 9.12 14.11
CA TYR A 213 -0.15 9.14 12.64
C TYR A 213 -1.36 9.73 11.92
N VAL A 214 -1.37 11.05 11.74
CA VAL A 214 -2.14 11.66 10.64
C VAL A 214 -1.18 11.85 9.49
N ASN A 215 -1.31 11.05 8.43
CA ASN A 215 -0.62 11.31 7.19
C ASN A 215 -1.51 12.15 6.28
N VAL A 216 -1.12 13.40 5.98
CA VAL A 216 -1.71 14.11 4.84
C VAL A 216 -1.27 13.35 3.60
N LEU A 217 -2.24 12.66 3.02
CA LEU A 217 -2.00 11.88 1.83
C LEU A 217 -2.11 12.82 0.64
N SER A 218 -0.99 12.99 -0.05
CA SER A 218 -0.87 13.99 -1.10
C SER A 218 -0.49 13.37 -2.43
N VAL A 219 -1.07 13.87 -3.52
CA VAL A 219 -0.75 13.40 -4.87
C VAL A 219 0.09 14.43 -5.64
N GLU A 220 1.20 13.96 -6.23
CA GLU A 220 2.14 14.75 -7.02
C GLU A 220 2.24 14.19 -8.45
N ARG A 221 2.44 15.05 -9.47
CA ARG A 221 2.47 14.69 -10.90
C ARG A 221 3.81 15.05 -11.56
N SER A 222 4.22 14.31 -12.59
CA SER A 222 5.41 14.66 -13.39
C SER A 222 5.27 16.01 -14.09
N LYS A 223 6.40 16.72 -14.24
CA LYS A 223 6.49 17.93 -15.10
C LYS A 223 6.59 17.52 -16.57
N ASP A 224 6.12 18.39 -17.46
CA ASP A 224 6.36 18.24 -18.90
C ASP A 224 7.86 18.38 -19.22
N SER A 225 8.58 17.26 -19.34
CA SER A 225 9.93 17.22 -19.91
C SER A 225 9.86 17.15 -21.43
N GLN A 226 10.51 18.09 -22.12
CA GLN A 226 10.76 17.96 -23.56
C GLN A 226 11.69 16.77 -23.82
N SER A 227 11.38 16.02 -24.87
CA SER A 227 11.99 14.75 -25.27
C SER A 227 13.53 14.71 -25.14
N GLN A 228 14.03 13.95 -24.18
CA GLN A 228 15.33 13.30 -24.29
C GLN A 228 15.14 11.80 -24.13
N SER A 229 15.49 11.06 -25.18
CA SER A 229 15.48 9.60 -25.22
C SER A 229 16.55 9.05 -24.28
N LEU A 230 16.13 8.26 -23.29
CA LEU A 230 17.00 7.45 -22.42
C LEU A 230 16.66 5.96 -22.60
N PRO A 231 17.62 5.05 -22.35
CA PRO A 231 17.54 3.66 -22.79
C PRO A 231 16.50 2.84 -22.01
N SER A 232 16.01 1.78 -22.65
CA SER A 232 14.99 0.86 -22.16
C SER A 232 15.39 0.20 -20.83
N LEU A 233 14.68 0.55 -19.76
CA LEU A 233 14.64 -0.20 -18.52
C LEU A 233 13.77 -1.44 -18.75
N GLU A 234 14.40 -2.58 -18.98
CA GLU A 234 13.72 -3.87 -18.96
C GLU A 234 13.32 -4.21 -17.52
N ASN A 235 12.01 -4.25 -17.29
CA ASN A 235 11.28 -5.03 -16.27
C ASN A 235 11.77 -5.00 -14.82
N SER A 236 11.70 -3.84 -14.17
CA SER A 236 11.64 -3.77 -12.70
C SER A 236 10.71 -2.63 -12.29
N ALA A 237 9.49 -2.95 -11.85
CA ALA A 237 8.44 -1.99 -11.51
C ALA A 237 8.46 -1.52 -10.04
N PHE A 238 9.47 -1.90 -9.26
CA PHE A 238 9.49 -1.67 -7.82
C PHE A 238 10.88 -1.21 -7.34
N LEU A 239 10.94 -0.01 -6.77
CA LEU A 239 12.11 0.57 -6.10
C LEU A 239 11.66 1.04 -4.71
N ILE A 240 12.31 0.54 -3.66
CA ILE A 240 12.16 1.08 -2.29
C ILE A 240 13.32 2.06 -2.08
N GLU A 241 13.01 3.34 -2.03
CA GLU A 241 13.96 4.39 -1.64
C GLU A 241 13.79 4.67 -0.14
N GLY A 242 14.90 4.58 0.61
CA GLY A 242 14.96 4.84 2.05
C GLY A 242 15.55 6.20 2.39
#